data_AF-A0A8T4QXJ2-F1
#
_entry.id   AF-A0A8T4QXJ2-F1
#
_cell.length_a   1.000
_cell.length_b   1.000
_cell.length_c   1.000
_cell.angle_alpha   90.00
_cell.angle_beta   90.00
_cell.angle_gamma   90.00
#
_symmetry.space_group_name_H-M   'P 1'
#
loop_
_entity.id
_entity.type
_entity.pdbx_description
1 polymer ?
#
loop_
_entity_poly.entity_id
_entity_poly.type
_entity_poly.pdbx_seq_one_letter_code
_entity_poly.pdbx_strand_id
1 'polypeptide(L)'
;MYSHHRKKRGALELSISTIIIVVIGITLLTLGIVFVKNIFGKLTNLSDDVFDTANVELGQLGAGDARLKVPTTVTVNQGKSKRFDIVIGNDGTTTGSSFTLRLTRSGSAATIPEIQVQARIIVGTTGNSHTLTISPGRTAKVPLQVIAISTAPLTNGANDPAYAVEVTSANGDPYETSAFVINVEKGAGFFG
;
A
#
# COMPACT_ATOMS: atom_id res chain seq x y z
N MET A 1 -26.31 -4.20 81.65
CA MET A 1 -25.93 -5.17 80.59
C MET A 1 -26.16 -4.47 79.25
N TYR A 2 -25.14 -3.81 78.69
CA TYR A 2 -25.24 -3.05 77.43
C TYR A 2 -24.06 -3.41 76.53
N SER A 3 -24.37 -3.85 75.30
CA SER A 3 -23.42 -4.48 74.39
C SER A 3 -22.54 -3.48 73.65
N HIS A 4 -21.29 -3.89 73.41
CA HIS A 4 -20.25 -3.09 72.79
C HIS A 4 -20.05 -3.57 71.34
N HIS A 5 -20.82 -3.02 70.40
CA HIS A 5 -20.67 -3.25 68.95
C HIS A 5 -20.50 -1.93 68.20
N ARG A 6 -19.34 -1.26 68.33
CA ARG A 6 -19.01 -0.07 67.52
C ARG A 6 -17.72 -0.17 66.68
N LYS A 7 -16.95 -1.26 66.79
CA LYS A 7 -15.61 -1.36 66.17
C LYS A 7 -15.56 -1.89 64.72
N LYS A 8 -16.67 -2.36 64.13
CA LYS A 8 -16.66 -2.94 62.77
C LYS A 8 -16.94 -1.94 61.63
N ARG A 9 -17.46 -0.74 61.92
CA ARG A 9 -17.83 0.25 60.89
C ARG A 9 -16.64 1.04 60.33
N GLY A 10 -15.71 1.47 61.19
CA GLY A 10 -14.56 2.29 60.74
C GLY A 10 -13.58 1.55 59.83
N ALA A 11 -13.38 0.24 60.05
CA ALA A 11 -12.54 -0.58 59.18
C ALA A 11 -13.16 -0.79 57.78
N LEU A 12 -14.49 -0.67 57.66
CA LEU A 12 -15.24 -0.90 56.43
C LEU A 12 -15.22 0.34 55.53
N GLU A 13 -15.26 1.54 56.10
CA GLU A 13 -15.12 2.79 55.32
C GLU A 13 -13.69 2.95 54.76
N LEU A 14 -12.67 2.53 55.52
CA LEU A 14 -11.28 2.63 55.08
C LEU A 14 -10.95 1.65 53.92
N SER A 15 -11.55 0.46 53.93
CA SER A 15 -11.36 -0.51 52.84
C SER A 15 -12.07 -0.10 51.55
N ILE A 16 -13.25 0.55 51.66
CA ILE A 16 -13.99 1.07 50.50
C ILE A 16 -13.20 2.16 49.78
N SER A 17 -12.68 3.15 50.52
CA SER A 17 -11.85 4.23 49.96
C SER A 17 -10.66 3.68 49.18
N THR A 18 -9.97 2.69 49.76
CA THR A 18 -8.77 2.10 49.15
C THR A 18 -9.11 1.35 47.86
N ILE A 19 -10.19 0.58 47.85
CA ILE A 19 -10.64 -0.15 46.65
C ILE A 19 -10.98 0.81 45.51
N ILE A 20 -11.66 1.92 45.81
CA ILE A 20 -12.02 2.93 44.81
C ILE A 20 -10.76 3.49 44.14
N ILE A 21 -9.73 3.84 44.92
CA ILE A 21 -8.47 4.37 44.38
C ILE A 21 -7.78 3.33 43.48
N VAL A 22 -7.74 2.07 43.90
CA VAL A 22 -7.14 0.98 43.12
C VAL A 22 -7.88 0.78 41.79
N VAL A 23 -9.21 0.77 41.82
CA VAL A 23 -10.03 0.59 40.61
C VAL A 23 -9.84 1.76 39.64
N ILE A 24 -9.81 3.01 40.13
CA ILE A 24 -9.55 4.19 39.29
C ILE A 24 -8.14 4.13 38.70
N GLY A 25 -7.14 3.67 39.45
CA GLY A 25 -5.79 3.49 38.94
C GLY A 25 -5.72 2.50 37.77
N ILE A 26 -6.40 1.36 37.90
CA ILE A 26 -6.43 0.32 36.86
C ILE A 26 -7.19 0.80 35.62
N THR A 27 -8.30 1.51 35.78
CA THR A 27 -9.08 2.02 34.63
C THR A 27 -8.30 3.08 33.85
N LEU A 28 -7.63 4.01 34.53
CA LEU A 28 -6.77 5.01 33.89
C LEU A 28 -5.58 4.37 33.17
N LEU A 29 -4.95 3.35 33.77
CA LEU A 29 -3.87 2.62 33.13
C LEU A 29 -4.33 1.92 31.84
N THR A 30 -5.49 1.27 31.89
CA THR A 30 -6.03 0.54 30.74
C THR A 30 -6.41 1.48 29.60
N LEU A 31 -7.09 2.60 29.91
CA LEU A 31 -7.44 3.64 28.94
C LEU A 31 -6.18 4.29 28.34
N GLY A 32 -5.16 4.55 29.16
CA GLY A 32 -3.89 5.11 28.71
C GLY A 32 -3.18 4.21 27.68
N ILE A 33 -3.09 2.90 27.97
CA ILE A 33 -2.46 1.94 27.05
C ILE A 33 -3.23 1.84 25.74
N VAL A 34 -4.57 1.81 25.77
CA VAL A 34 -5.41 1.75 24.57
C VAL A 34 -5.25 3.02 23.72
N PHE A 35 -5.19 4.19 24.35
CA PHE A 35 -4.99 5.47 23.66
C PHE A 35 -3.63 5.53 22.95
N VAL A 36 -2.55 5.17 23.66
CA VAL A 36 -1.19 5.14 23.10
C VAL A 36 -1.10 4.15 21.93
N LYS A 37 -1.70 2.95 22.07
CA LYS A 37 -1.80 1.97 20.97
C LYS A 37 -2.52 2.52 19.74
N ASN A 38 -3.63 3.23 19.95
CA ASN A 38 -4.40 3.81 18.84
C ASN A 38 -3.66 4.97 18.13
N ILE A 39 -2.90 5.79 18.87
CA ILE A 39 -2.08 6.84 18.25
C ILE A 39 -0.95 6.23 17.43
N PHE A 40 -0.20 5.27 17.98
CA PHE A 40 0.91 4.65 17.24
C PHE A 40 0.42 3.89 16.00
N GLY A 41 -0.69 3.16 16.10
CA GLY A 41 -1.28 2.50 14.93
C GLY A 41 -1.68 3.47 13.82
N LYS A 42 -2.17 4.66 14.15
CA LYS A 42 -2.51 5.70 13.16
C LYS A 42 -1.28 6.39 12.57
N LEU A 43 -0.24 6.64 13.38
CA LEU A 43 1.02 7.24 12.92
C LEU A 43 1.79 6.31 11.98
N THR A 44 1.78 4.99 12.23
CA THR A 44 2.37 4.02 11.30
C THR A 44 1.67 4.06 9.95
N ASN A 45 0.33 4.01 9.92
CA ASN A 45 -0.42 4.09 8.66
C ASN A 45 -0.18 5.41 7.90
N LEU A 46 -0.13 6.55 8.61
CA LEU A 46 0.12 7.85 7.98
C LEU A 46 1.56 7.95 7.44
N SER A 47 2.53 7.38 8.15
CA SER A 47 3.93 7.34 7.69
C SER A 47 4.06 6.50 6.43
N ASP A 48 3.42 5.32 6.39
CA ASP A 48 3.39 4.47 5.20
C ASP A 48 2.75 5.21 4.00
N ASP A 49 1.65 5.93 4.22
CA ASP A 49 0.99 6.73 3.17
C ASP A 49 1.84 7.91 2.68
N VAL A 50 2.59 8.56 3.58
CA VAL A 50 3.48 9.69 3.24
C VAL A 50 4.74 9.21 2.51
N PHE A 51 5.34 8.08 2.89
CA PHE A 51 6.49 7.51 2.18
C PHE A 51 6.09 6.95 0.81
N ASP A 52 4.89 6.40 0.67
CA ASP A 52 4.35 6.01 -0.64
C ASP A 52 4.06 7.23 -1.53
N THR A 53 3.65 8.38 -0.94
CA THR A 53 3.44 9.62 -1.69
C THR A 53 4.75 10.33 -2.08
N ALA A 54 5.76 10.33 -1.21
CA ALA A 54 7.05 10.98 -1.47
C ALA A 54 7.84 10.29 -2.60
N ASN A 55 7.74 8.96 -2.72
CA ASN A 55 8.33 8.22 -3.85
C ASN A 55 7.60 8.46 -5.19
N VAL A 56 6.38 9.00 -5.16
CA VAL A 56 5.56 9.33 -6.35
C VAL A 56 5.80 10.77 -6.86
N GLU A 57 6.48 11.63 -6.07
CA GLU A 57 6.81 13.00 -6.50
C GLU A 57 8.07 13.13 -7.37
N LEU A 58 8.81 12.04 -7.60
CA LEU A 58 9.85 11.99 -8.65
C LEU A 58 9.27 12.09 -10.09
N GLY A 59 7.94 12.14 -10.24
CA GLY A 59 7.25 12.39 -11.50
C GLY A 59 7.19 13.87 -11.95
N GLN A 60 7.62 14.83 -11.12
CA GLN A 60 7.56 16.26 -11.48
C GLN A 60 8.84 16.80 -12.13
N LEU A 61 9.94 16.05 -12.14
CA LEU A 61 11.17 16.46 -12.84
C LEU A 61 11.18 15.86 -14.25
N GLY A 62 10.77 16.70 -15.20
CA GLY A 62 11.09 16.62 -16.62
C GLY A 62 10.03 15.92 -17.47
N ALA A 63 9.20 16.72 -18.14
CA ALA A 63 8.53 16.35 -19.40
C ALA A 63 9.53 16.24 -20.58
N GLY A 64 10.79 15.91 -20.31
CA GLY A 64 11.91 16.02 -21.26
C GLY A 64 12.67 14.73 -21.55
N ASP A 65 12.83 13.82 -20.57
CA ASP A 65 13.88 12.79 -20.72
C ASP A 65 13.39 11.33 -20.81
N ALA A 66 12.13 11.01 -20.49
CA ALA A 66 11.65 9.63 -20.56
C ALA A 66 10.18 9.52 -21.03
N ARG A 67 9.96 8.70 -22.07
CA ARG A 67 8.63 8.38 -22.64
C ARG A 67 7.75 7.56 -21.70
N LEU A 68 8.36 6.75 -20.85
CA LEU A 68 7.69 5.90 -19.88
C LEU A 68 8.54 5.81 -18.60
N LYS A 69 7.94 6.12 -17.45
CA LYS A 69 8.54 5.89 -16.13
C LYS A 69 7.70 4.87 -15.37
N VAL A 70 8.33 3.75 -15.05
CA VAL A 70 7.76 2.64 -14.28
C VAL A 70 8.76 2.29 -13.17
N PRO A 71 8.33 2.06 -11.92
CA PRO A 71 9.23 1.59 -10.88
C PRO A 71 9.81 0.24 -11.26
N THR A 72 11.09 -0.01 -11.04
CA THR A 72 11.70 -1.31 -11.35
C THR A 72 11.20 -2.43 -10.44
N THR A 73 10.86 -2.07 -9.20
CA THR A 73 10.43 -3.01 -8.17
C THR A 73 9.26 -2.44 -7.38
N VAL A 74 8.26 -3.28 -7.11
CA VAL A 74 7.09 -2.95 -6.31
C VAL A 74 6.99 -3.96 -5.17
N THR A 75 7.22 -3.51 -3.95
CA THR A 75 7.09 -4.35 -2.75
C THR A 75 5.64 -4.35 -2.24
N VAL A 76 5.07 -5.53 -1.99
CA VAL A 76 3.74 -5.73 -1.44
C VAL A 76 3.78 -6.76 -0.32
N ASN A 77 3.05 -6.51 0.76
CA ASN A 77 2.92 -7.47 1.85
C ASN A 77 1.86 -8.54 1.52
N GLN A 78 2.08 -9.78 1.95
CA GLN A 78 1.07 -10.84 1.89
C GLN A 78 -0.28 -10.37 2.46
N GLY A 79 -1.36 -10.63 1.72
CA GLY A 79 -2.72 -10.26 2.08
C GLY A 79 -3.02 -8.76 1.95
N LYS A 80 -2.12 -7.98 1.34
CA LYS A 80 -2.28 -6.55 1.11
C LYS A 80 -2.23 -6.24 -0.39
N SER A 81 -2.58 -4.99 -0.70
CA SER A 81 -2.41 -4.43 -2.03
C SER A 81 -1.62 -3.13 -1.94
N LYS A 82 -0.78 -2.85 -2.93
CA LYS A 82 -0.06 -1.59 -3.08
C LYS A 82 -0.51 -0.89 -4.35
N ARG A 83 -0.65 0.44 -4.29
CA ARG A 83 -0.94 1.28 -5.46
C ARG A 83 0.30 2.09 -5.81
N PHE A 84 0.52 2.33 -7.09
CA PHE A 84 1.56 3.23 -7.58
C PHE A 84 1.15 3.80 -8.93
N ASP A 85 1.73 4.94 -9.29
CA ASP A 85 1.51 5.56 -10.58
C ASP A 85 2.65 5.21 -11.55
N ILE A 86 2.28 4.95 -12.79
CA ILE A 86 3.23 5.03 -13.92
C ILE A 86 3.03 6.36 -14.64
N VAL A 87 4.09 6.87 -15.25
CA VAL A 87 4.05 8.13 -15.99
C VAL A 87 4.35 7.86 -17.45
N ILE A 88 3.45 8.32 -18.33
CA ILE A 88 3.63 8.27 -19.78
C ILE A 88 3.83 9.70 -20.25
N GLY A 89 4.90 9.96 -20.99
CA GLY A 89 5.20 11.26 -21.59
C GLY A 89 5.02 11.22 -23.10
N ASN A 90 4.31 12.20 -23.66
CA ASN A 90 4.26 12.40 -25.10
C ASN A 90 5.35 13.40 -25.50
N ASP A 91 6.45 12.91 -26.06
CA ASP A 91 7.58 13.72 -26.54
C ASP A 91 7.30 14.46 -27.87
N GLY A 92 6.12 14.28 -28.47
CA GLY A 92 5.72 14.92 -29.73
C GLY A 92 6.34 14.28 -30.98
N THR A 93 7.09 13.18 -30.84
CA THR A 93 7.72 12.49 -31.99
C THR A 93 6.77 11.58 -32.74
N THR A 94 5.64 11.21 -32.12
CA THR A 94 4.66 10.30 -32.69
C THR A 94 3.42 11.07 -33.18
N THR A 95 2.92 10.70 -34.36
CA THR A 95 1.70 11.30 -34.92
C THR A 95 0.49 10.84 -34.12
N GLY A 96 -0.07 11.73 -33.32
CA GLY A 96 -1.29 11.49 -32.55
C GLY A 96 -1.16 11.89 -31.09
N SER A 97 -2.30 11.92 -30.41
CA SER A 97 -2.34 12.16 -28.97
C SER A 97 -2.89 10.97 -28.19
N SER A 98 -3.34 9.91 -28.85
CA SER A 98 -3.87 8.72 -28.20
C SER A 98 -2.76 7.69 -27.95
N PHE A 99 -2.70 7.16 -26.74
CA PHE A 99 -1.77 6.12 -26.31
C PHE A 99 -2.54 5.01 -25.64
N THR A 100 -2.19 3.76 -25.94
CA THR A 100 -2.76 2.59 -25.27
C THR A 100 -1.69 1.93 -24.41
N LEU A 101 -1.93 1.93 -23.11
CA LEU A 101 -1.18 1.16 -22.15
C LEU A 101 -1.71 -0.27 -22.13
N ARG A 102 -0.82 -1.26 -22.16
CA ARG A 102 -1.13 -2.67 -21.92
C ARG A 102 -0.23 -3.24 -20.83
N LEU A 103 -0.83 -3.98 -19.91
CA LEU A 103 -0.12 -4.69 -18.85
C LEU A 103 -0.09 -6.18 -19.18
N THR A 104 1.11 -6.73 -19.37
CA THR A 104 1.30 -8.15 -19.70
C THR A 104 2.14 -8.80 -18.63
N ARG A 105 1.69 -9.93 -18.06
CA ARG A 105 2.52 -10.68 -17.11
C ARG A 105 3.81 -11.15 -17.81
N SER A 106 4.95 -10.88 -17.21
CA SER A 106 6.28 -11.20 -17.73
C SER A 106 7.09 -11.97 -16.67
N GLY A 107 8.10 -12.72 -17.08
CA GLY A 107 8.89 -13.58 -16.19
C GLY A 107 8.43 -15.04 -16.17
N SER A 108 9.15 -15.88 -15.42
CA SER A 108 8.85 -17.30 -15.28
C SER A 108 7.52 -17.48 -14.54
N ALA A 109 6.42 -17.39 -15.28
CA ALA A 109 5.05 -17.58 -14.81
C ALA A 109 4.80 -18.97 -14.20
N ALA A 110 5.81 -19.84 -14.18
CA ALA A 110 5.73 -21.21 -13.70
C ALA A 110 5.74 -21.34 -12.17
N THR A 111 6.28 -20.37 -11.41
CA THR A 111 6.49 -20.57 -9.96
C THR A 111 5.39 -19.93 -9.09
N ILE A 112 4.83 -18.78 -9.50
CA ILE A 112 3.77 -18.09 -8.75
C ILE A 112 2.56 -17.83 -9.65
N PRO A 113 1.42 -18.51 -9.40
CA PRO A 113 0.16 -18.28 -10.12
C PRO A 113 -0.34 -16.83 -10.06
N GLU A 114 -0.99 -16.37 -11.13
CA GLU A 114 -1.57 -15.02 -11.19
C GLU A 114 -2.67 -14.79 -10.14
N ILE A 115 -3.38 -15.84 -9.74
CA ILE A 115 -4.37 -15.78 -8.66
C ILE A 115 -3.75 -15.42 -7.30
N GLN A 116 -2.43 -15.65 -7.13
CA GLN A 116 -1.74 -15.34 -5.88
C GLN A 116 -1.14 -13.93 -5.86
N VAL A 117 -0.60 -13.50 -7.00
CA VAL A 117 0.00 -12.18 -7.17
C VAL A 117 -0.43 -11.61 -8.50
N GLN A 118 -1.15 -10.49 -8.48
CA GLN A 118 -1.70 -9.85 -9.67
C GLN A 118 -1.36 -8.35 -9.69
N ALA A 119 -1.06 -7.82 -10.87
CA ALA A 119 -1.08 -6.38 -11.14
C ALA A 119 -2.25 -6.03 -12.08
N ARG A 120 -2.88 -4.88 -11.85
CA ARG A 120 -3.98 -4.36 -12.67
C ARG A 120 -3.95 -2.85 -12.79
N ILE A 121 -4.50 -2.33 -13.88
CA ILE A 121 -4.78 -0.91 -14.06
C ILE A 121 -6.13 -0.60 -13.37
N ILE A 122 -6.25 0.54 -12.67
CA ILE A 122 -7.44 0.83 -11.84
C ILE A 122 -8.44 1.78 -12.53
N VAL A 123 -8.09 2.36 -13.68
CA VAL A 123 -8.88 3.42 -14.31
C VAL A 123 -9.20 3.10 -15.76
N GLY A 124 -10.47 3.28 -16.15
CA GLY A 124 -10.91 3.34 -17.55
C GLY A 124 -10.46 2.16 -18.41
N THR A 125 -10.44 0.96 -17.84
CA THR A 125 -9.85 -0.23 -18.48
C THR A 125 -10.82 -0.94 -19.39
N THR A 126 -10.31 -1.45 -20.52
CA THR A 126 -10.93 -2.52 -21.29
C THR A 126 -10.00 -3.73 -21.22
N GLY A 127 -10.30 -4.70 -20.35
CA GLY A 127 -9.37 -5.79 -20.04
C GLY A 127 -8.11 -5.29 -19.33
N ASN A 128 -6.93 -5.71 -19.81
CA ASN A 128 -5.62 -5.30 -19.27
C ASN A 128 -5.03 -4.07 -19.99
N SER A 129 -5.87 -3.31 -20.70
CA SER A 129 -5.46 -2.14 -21.45
C SER A 129 -6.23 -0.90 -21.04
N HIS A 130 -5.56 0.25 -21.13
CA HIS A 130 -6.14 1.57 -20.89
C HIS A 130 -5.66 2.54 -21.97
N THR A 131 -6.60 3.21 -22.63
CA THR A 131 -6.29 4.22 -23.65
C THR A 131 -6.50 5.61 -23.06
N LEU A 132 -5.56 6.51 -23.33
CA LEU A 132 -5.58 7.87 -22.85
C LEU A 132 -5.07 8.84 -23.91
N THR A 133 -5.50 10.11 -23.80
CA THR A 133 -5.06 11.17 -24.70
C THR A 133 -4.07 12.09 -23.97
N ILE A 134 -2.87 12.24 -24.53
CA ILE A 134 -1.78 13.07 -24.01
C ILE A 134 -1.36 14.06 -25.11
N SER A 135 -1.50 15.36 -24.86
CA SER A 135 -1.00 16.39 -25.78
C SER A 135 0.54 16.35 -25.89
N PRO A 136 1.14 16.74 -27.02
CA PRO A 136 2.60 16.83 -27.16
C PRO A 136 3.24 17.69 -26.06
N GLY A 137 4.38 17.24 -25.52
CA GLY A 137 5.10 17.88 -24.42
C GLY A 137 4.44 17.72 -23.04
N ARG A 138 3.39 16.90 -22.92
CA ARG A 138 2.69 16.64 -21.65
C ARG A 138 2.92 15.21 -21.19
N THR A 139 2.65 15.00 -19.90
CA THR A 139 2.68 13.69 -19.26
C THR A 139 1.31 13.36 -18.69
N ALA A 140 1.02 12.07 -18.55
CA ALA A 140 -0.15 11.54 -17.88
C ALA A 140 0.26 10.48 -16.86
N LYS A 141 -0.43 10.46 -15.72
CA LYS A 141 -0.27 9.44 -14.69
C LYS A 141 -1.35 8.38 -14.84
N VAL A 142 -0.96 7.11 -14.79
CA VAL A 142 -1.92 5.98 -14.80
C VAL A 142 -1.73 5.20 -13.50
N PRO A 143 -2.75 5.09 -12.65
CA PRO A 143 -2.65 4.36 -11.40
C PRO A 143 -2.77 2.84 -11.63
N LEU A 144 -1.81 2.10 -11.09
CA LEU A 144 -1.76 0.65 -11.06
C LEU A 144 -1.92 0.14 -9.62
N GLN A 145 -2.45 -1.08 -9.49
CA GLN A 145 -2.54 -1.80 -8.23
C GLN A 145 -1.87 -3.15 -8.36
N VAL A 146 -1.02 -3.48 -7.40
CA VAL A 146 -0.50 -4.83 -7.17
C VAL A 146 -1.20 -5.42 -5.95
N ILE A 147 -1.61 -6.68 -6.04
CA ILE A 147 -2.32 -7.42 -5.01
C ILE A 147 -1.57 -8.72 -4.77
N ALA A 148 -1.24 -9.00 -3.51
CA ALA A 148 -0.75 -10.30 -3.08
C ALA A 148 -1.73 -10.89 -2.07
N ILE A 149 -2.23 -12.09 -2.31
CA ILE A 149 -3.11 -12.77 -1.36
C ILE A 149 -2.32 -13.20 -0.10
N SER A 150 -3.02 -13.55 0.97
CA SER A 150 -2.38 -13.96 2.23
C SER A 150 -1.54 -15.23 2.11
N THR A 151 -1.79 -16.07 1.11
CA THR A 151 -1.06 -17.31 0.81
C THR A 151 -0.05 -17.16 -0.34
N ALA A 152 0.19 -15.94 -0.83
CA ALA A 152 1.17 -15.70 -1.89
C ALA A 152 2.58 -16.09 -1.43
N PRO A 153 3.36 -16.87 -2.19
CA PRO A 153 4.74 -17.19 -1.83
C PRO A 153 5.58 -15.93 -1.66
N LEU A 154 6.50 -15.96 -0.69
CA LEU A 154 7.51 -14.91 -0.55
C LEU A 154 8.49 -14.99 -1.72
N THR A 155 8.94 -13.83 -2.18
CA THR A 155 9.83 -13.69 -3.33
C THR A 155 11.26 -13.36 -2.90
N ASN A 156 12.23 -13.70 -3.75
CA ASN A 156 13.66 -13.60 -3.43
C ASN A 156 14.53 -13.29 -4.66
N GLY A 157 13.98 -12.61 -5.67
CA GLY A 157 14.66 -12.11 -6.85
C GLY A 157 14.64 -13.04 -8.06
N ALA A 158 14.75 -14.36 -7.87
CA ALA A 158 14.91 -15.31 -8.98
C ALA A 158 13.60 -15.79 -9.63
N ASN A 159 12.48 -15.75 -8.88
CA ASN A 159 11.17 -16.26 -9.32
C ASN A 159 10.05 -15.24 -9.14
N ASP A 160 10.43 -13.97 -9.13
CA ASP A 160 9.53 -12.91 -8.75
C ASP A 160 8.55 -12.65 -9.90
N PRO A 161 7.25 -12.48 -9.60
CA PRO A 161 6.27 -12.17 -10.61
C PRO A 161 6.59 -10.79 -11.18
N ALA A 162 6.72 -10.71 -12.50
CA ALA A 162 6.99 -9.46 -13.19
C ALA A 162 5.85 -9.11 -14.14
N TYR A 163 5.78 -7.84 -14.52
CA TYR A 163 4.83 -7.34 -15.50
C TYR A 163 5.56 -6.42 -16.47
N ALA A 164 5.37 -6.68 -17.76
CA ALA A 164 5.72 -5.77 -18.83
C ALA A 164 4.62 -4.71 -18.96
N VAL A 165 5.06 -3.46 -19.10
CA VAL A 165 4.24 -2.29 -19.34
C VAL A 165 4.55 -1.82 -20.76
N GLU A 166 3.61 -2.04 -21.66
CA GLU A 166 3.76 -1.70 -23.07
C GLU A 166 2.88 -0.49 -23.38
N VAL A 167 3.45 0.53 -24.01
CA VAL A 167 2.71 1.68 -24.52
C VAL A 167 2.74 1.62 -26.03
N THR A 168 1.57 1.65 -26.67
CA THR A 168 1.43 1.80 -28.12
C THR A 168 0.80 3.14 -28.46
N SER A 169 1.15 3.68 -29.62
CA SER A 169 0.58 4.92 -30.15
C SER A 169 -0.81 4.70 -30.77
N ALA A 170 -1.44 5.79 -31.20
CA ALA A 170 -2.74 5.79 -31.88
C ALA A 170 -2.78 4.89 -33.13
N ASN A 171 -1.64 4.74 -33.81
CA ASN A 171 -1.53 3.93 -35.03
C ASN A 171 -1.26 2.45 -34.74
N GLY A 172 -1.11 2.07 -33.47
CA GLY A 172 -0.72 0.73 -33.06
C GLY A 172 0.78 0.49 -33.01
N ASP A 173 1.61 1.46 -33.42
CA ASP A 173 3.06 1.34 -33.35
C ASP A 173 3.55 1.29 -31.89
N PRO A 174 4.55 0.45 -31.56
CA PRO A 174 5.19 0.46 -30.25
C PRO A 174 5.77 1.84 -29.95
N TYR A 175 5.42 2.39 -28.79
CA TYR A 175 5.92 3.69 -28.34
C TYR A 175 7.08 3.53 -27.36
N GLU A 176 6.86 2.80 -26.28
CA GLU A 176 7.86 2.52 -25.26
C GLU A 176 7.44 1.28 -24.45
N THR A 177 8.43 0.50 -23.99
CA THR A 177 8.19 -0.67 -23.14
C THR A 177 9.08 -0.63 -21.92
N SER A 178 8.49 -0.91 -20.76
CA SER A 178 9.22 -1.06 -19.50
C SER A 178 8.71 -2.30 -18.75
N ALA A 179 9.33 -2.63 -17.63
CA ALA A 179 8.89 -3.74 -16.80
C ALA A 179 9.15 -3.46 -15.33
N PHE A 180 8.35 -4.09 -14.48
CA PHE A 180 8.56 -4.08 -13.04
C PHE A 180 8.43 -5.47 -12.45
N VAL A 181 9.17 -5.70 -11.38
CA VAL A 181 9.13 -6.93 -10.59
C VAL A 181 8.34 -6.68 -9.31
N ILE A 182 7.54 -7.64 -8.88
CA ILE A 182 6.77 -7.58 -7.64
C ILE A 182 7.51 -8.37 -6.56
N ASN A 183 7.90 -7.69 -5.49
CA ASN A 183 8.46 -8.34 -4.31
C ASN A 183 7.34 -8.55 -3.27
N VAL A 184 7.00 -9.80 -2.99
CA VAL A 184 6.09 -10.21 -1.92
C VAL A 184 6.85 -10.44 -0.62
N GLU A 185 6.56 -9.59 0.37
CA GLU A 185 7.11 -9.68 1.71
C GLU A 185 6.09 -10.23 2.71
N LYS A 186 6.61 -10.77 3.81
CA LYS A 186 5.76 -11.26 4.90
C LYS A 186 5.09 -10.05 5.54
N GLY A 187 3.76 -10.05 5.56
CA GLY A 187 3.02 -9.02 6.30
C GLY A 187 3.42 -9.06 7.77
N ALA A 188 3.66 -7.89 8.37
CA ALA A 188 3.94 -7.75 9.79
C ALA A 188 2.76 -8.32 10.60
N GLY A 189 2.84 -9.61 10.91
CA GLY A 189 1.95 -10.26 11.86
C GLY A 189 2.22 -9.66 13.23
N PHE A 190 1.16 -9.31 13.94
CA PHE A 190 1.19 -8.73 15.30
C PHE A 190 1.81 -9.65 16.38
N PHE A 191 2.38 -10.80 15.98
CA PHE A 191 3.09 -11.76 16.83
C PHE A 191 4.28 -12.33 16.05
N GLY A 192 5.42 -11.65 16.19
CA GLY A 192 6.76 -12.12 15.84
C GLY A 192 7.71 -11.64 16.92
#